data_AF-A0A8R2JLJ6-F1
#
_entry.id   AF-A0A8R2JLJ6-F1
#
_cell.length_a   1.000
_cell.length_b   1.000
_cell.length_c   1.000
_cell.angle_alpha   90.00
_cell.angle_beta   90.00
_cell.angle_gamma   90.00
#
_symmetry.space_group_name_H-M   'P 1'
#
loop_
_entity.id
_entity.type
_entity.pdbx_description
1 polymer ?
#
loop_
_entity_poly.entity_id
_entity_poly.type
_entity_poly.pdbx_seq_one_letter_code
_entity_poly.pdbx_strand_id
1 'polypeptide(L)'
;MEKDDEKFFDGDQVATVSSNTGLVKYGVFSQPFRKTSYMNRNKIRVFCYPNGAEENIPDDKVVLMERTFTPGDVVRKVSEGKSSQLGYCENIDIHATVKILNTNKIIENINSRDLPDINVCPYLMF
;
A
#
# COMPACT_ATOMS: atom_id res chain seq x y z
N MET A 1 7.82 -14.75 23.10
CA MET A 1 7.04 -15.12 21.91
C MET A 1 7.21 -13.95 20.96
N GLU A 2 8.18 -14.07 20.06
CA GLU A 2 8.41 -13.09 19.01
C GLU A 2 7.12 -13.06 18.18
N LYS A 3 6.39 -11.93 18.20
CA LYS A 3 5.27 -11.78 17.28
C LYS A 3 5.92 -11.78 15.91
N ASP A 4 5.50 -12.67 15.02
CA ASP A 4 5.85 -12.56 13.61
C ASP A 4 5.45 -11.13 13.18
N ASP A 5 6.44 -10.27 12.95
CA ASP A 5 6.18 -8.92 12.48
C ASP A 5 5.47 -9.06 11.13
N GLU A 6 4.23 -8.58 11.04
CA GLU A 6 3.46 -8.65 9.80
C GLU A 6 4.25 -7.96 8.67
N LYS A 7 4.55 -8.72 7.62
CA LYS A 7 5.42 -8.26 6.52
C LYS A 7 4.82 -7.10 5.74
N PHE A 8 3.49 -7.09 5.60
CA PHE A 8 2.73 -6.09 4.85
C PHE A 8 1.47 -5.71 5.63
N PHE A 9 1.08 -4.45 5.55
CA PHE A 9 -0.16 -3.90 6.10
C PHE A 9 -1.11 -3.48 4.97
N ASP A 10 -2.42 -3.49 5.23
CA ASP A 10 -3.43 -3.06 4.24
C ASP A 10 -3.10 -1.66 3.72
N GLY A 11 -3.14 -1.49 2.40
CA GLY A 11 -2.76 -0.23 1.76
C GLY A 11 -1.26 -0.06 1.49
N ASP A 12 -0.37 -0.97 1.93
CA ASP A 12 1.05 -0.93 1.56
C ASP A 12 1.20 -0.99 0.04
N GLN A 13 1.96 -0.04 -0.54
CA GLN A 13 2.33 -0.13 -1.94
C GLN A 13 3.46 -1.14 -2.10
N VAL A 14 3.29 -2.01 -3.08
CA VAL A 14 4.19 -3.13 -3.33
C VAL A 14 4.58 -3.22 -4.79
N ALA A 15 5.73 -3.85 -5.05
CA ALA A 15 6.18 -4.17 -6.39
C ALA A 15 6.64 -5.62 -6.50
N THR A 16 6.53 -6.15 -7.71
CA THR A 16 7.11 -7.44 -8.10
C THR A 16 7.90 -7.28 -9.38
N VAL A 17 9.02 -8.00 -9.47
CA VAL A 17 9.90 -7.99 -10.66
C VAL A 17 9.85 -9.35 -11.33
N SER A 18 9.42 -9.36 -12.59
CA SER A 18 9.48 -10.56 -13.44
C SER A 18 10.94 -10.97 -13.64
N SER A 19 11.30 -12.16 -13.16
CA SER A 19 12.67 -12.66 -13.30
C SER A 19 13.08 -12.90 -14.76
N ASN A 20 12.12 -13.12 -15.67
CA ASN A 20 12.40 -13.43 -17.07
C ASN A 20 12.54 -12.16 -17.94
N THR A 21 11.81 -11.10 -17.59
CA THR A 21 11.70 -9.91 -18.44
C THR A 21 12.23 -8.64 -17.77
N GLY A 22 12.52 -8.67 -16.47
CA GLY A 22 12.86 -7.49 -15.68
C GLY A 22 11.70 -6.51 -15.50
N LEU A 23 10.50 -6.82 -15.99
CA LEU A 23 9.33 -5.95 -15.87
C LEU A 23 8.90 -5.83 -14.40
N VAL A 24 8.74 -4.59 -13.96
CA VAL A 24 8.23 -4.26 -12.63
C VAL A 24 6.73 -4.03 -12.73
N LYS A 25 5.95 -4.78 -11.93
CA LYS A 25 4.55 -4.46 -11.70
C LYS A 25 4.40 -3.83 -10.32
N TYR A 26 3.59 -2.78 -10.25
CA TYR A 26 3.22 -2.12 -9.01
C TYR A 26 1.80 -2.53 -8.61
N GLY A 27 1.51 -2.48 -7.32
CA GLY A 27 0.17 -2.68 -6.79
C GLY A 27 0.05 -2.31 -5.32
N VAL A 28 -1.13 -2.56 -4.76
CA VAL A 28 -1.45 -2.32 -3.36
C VAL A 28 -1.74 -3.64 -2.68
N PHE A 29 -1.09 -3.90 -1.55
CA PHE A 29 -1.40 -5.04 -0.71
C PHE A 29 -2.80 -4.88 -0.11
N SER A 30 -3.59 -5.95 -0.16
CA SER A 30 -4.92 -6.01 0.43
C SER A 30 -4.96 -6.93 1.64
N GLN A 31 -4.65 -8.22 1.46
CA GLN A 31 -4.74 -9.19 2.55
C GLN A 31 -3.93 -10.46 2.26
N PRO A 32 -3.56 -11.22 3.30
CA PRO A 32 -2.97 -12.55 3.09
C PRO A 32 -3.96 -13.49 2.41
N PHE A 33 -3.50 -14.27 1.43
CA PHE A 33 -4.31 -15.30 0.78
C PHE A 33 -4.20 -16.62 1.56
N ARG A 34 -5.20 -16.92 2.39
CA ARG A 34 -5.26 -18.17 3.16
C ARG A 34 -6.01 -19.26 2.39
N LYS A 35 -5.31 -20.24 1.82
CA LYS A 35 -5.91 -21.54 1.43
C LYS A 35 -5.79 -22.52 2.59
N THR A 36 -6.89 -23.18 2.94
CA THR A 36 -6.90 -24.33 3.85
C THR A 36 -6.08 -25.46 3.25
N SER A 37 -5.29 -26.15 4.09
CA SER A 37 -4.42 -27.31 3.82
C SER A 37 -2.98 -27.05 3.33
N TYR A 38 -2.07 -27.05 4.30
CA TYR A 38 -0.77 -27.74 4.37
C TYR A 38 0.26 -27.70 3.21
N MET A 39 0.14 -26.86 2.18
CA MET A 39 1.17 -26.78 1.14
C MET A 39 1.49 -25.37 0.63
N ASN A 40 1.27 -24.33 1.43
CA ASN A 40 1.18 -22.97 0.92
C ASN A 40 2.42 -22.13 1.23
N ARG A 41 3.21 -21.82 0.18
CA ARG A 41 3.98 -20.56 0.15
C ARG A 41 2.99 -19.44 0.48
N ASN A 42 3.33 -18.58 1.43
CA ASN A 42 2.49 -17.45 1.84
C ASN A 42 2.21 -16.59 0.61
N LYS A 43 1.01 -16.70 0.04
CA LYS A 43 0.58 -15.82 -1.04
C LYS A 43 -0.13 -14.63 -0.42
N ILE A 44 0.03 -13.48 -1.05
CA ILE A 44 -0.67 -12.25 -0.72
C ILE A 44 -1.54 -11.83 -1.89
N ARG A 45 -2.64 -11.16 -1.57
CA ARG A 45 -3.56 -10.56 -2.54
C ARG A 45 -3.13 -9.13 -2.80
N VAL A 46 -2.88 -8.81 -4.06
CA VAL A 46 -2.42 -7.49 -4.51
C VAL A 46 -3.36 -6.98 -5.60
N PHE A 47 -3.78 -5.71 -5.50
CA PHE A 47 -4.45 -5.00 -6.59
C PHE A 47 -3.40 -4.34 -7.49
N CYS A 48 -3.21 -4.86 -8.69
CA CYS A 48 -2.18 -4.40 -9.62
C CYS A 48 -2.62 -3.19 -10.45
N TYR A 49 -1.69 -2.25 -10.66
CA TYR A 49 -1.89 -1.12 -11.54
C TYR A 49 -1.70 -1.47 -13.02
N PRO A 50 -2.33 -0.73 -13.95
CA PRO A 50 -3.28 0.39 -13.72
C PRO A 50 -4.75 -0.06 -13.64
N ASN A 51 -5.06 -1.31 -13.93
CA ASN A 51 -6.44 -1.80 -14.11
C ASN A 51 -7.11 -2.28 -12.81
N GLY A 52 -6.40 -2.30 -11.69
CA GLY A 52 -6.90 -2.82 -10.41
C GLY A 52 -7.10 -4.33 -10.41
N ALA A 53 -6.45 -5.07 -11.33
CA ALA A 53 -6.58 -6.51 -11.39
C ALA A 53 -6.04 -7.15 -10.11
N GLU A 54 -6.82 -8.06 -9.53
CA GLU A 54 -6.42 -8.75 -8.31
C GLU A 54 -5.55 -9.97 -8.65
N GLU A 55 -4.34 -10.03 -8.11
CA GLU A 55 -3.40 -11.13 -8.30
C GLU A 55 -2.99 -11.75 -6.95
N ASN A 56 -2.83 -13.08 -6.92
CA ASN A 56 -2.31 -13.80 -5.76
C ASN A 56 -0.82 -14.13 -5.98
N ILE A 57 0.05 -13.36 -5.33
CA ILE A 57 1.50 -13.37 -5.56
C ILE A 57 2.21 -13.99 -4.35
N PRO A 58 3.22 -14.85 -4.53
CA PRO A 58 4.08 -15.28 -3.43
C PRO A 58 4.71 -14.08 -2.71
N ASP A 59 4.64 -14.04 -1.38
CA ASP A 59 5.14 -12.93 -0.57
C ASP A 59 6.65 -12.70 -0.71
N ASP A 60 7.42 -13.76 -0.97
CA ASP A 60 8.86 -13.74 -1.25
C ASP A 60 9.22 -13.08 -2.59
N LYS A 61 8.25 -12.91 -3.49
CA LYS A 61 8.39 -12.21 -4.78
C LYS A 61 7.90 -10.77 -4.73
N VAL A 62 7.50 -10.29 -3.55
CA VAL A 62 6.96 -8.95 -3.36
C VAL A 62 7.89 -8.12 -2.49
N VAL A 63 8.14 -6.89 -2.93
CA VAL A 63 8.93 -5.88 -2.24
C VAL A 63 8.01 -4.76 -1.78
N LEU A 64 8.16 -4.35 -0.52
CA LEU A 64 7.50 -3.16 0.02
C LEU A 64 8.14 -1.92 -0.60
N MET A 65 7.33 -1.10 -1.26
CA MET A 65 7.78 0.15 -1.87
C MET A 65 7.50 1.33 -0.94
N GLU A 66 6.26 1.41 -0.45
CA GLU A 66 5.80 2.48 0.44
C GLU A 66 4.86 1.88 1.48
N ARG A 67 5.08 2.25 2.75
CA ARG A 67 4.17 1.91 3.83
C ARG A 67 3.16 3.03 4.01
N THR A 68 1.90 2.65 4.04
CA THR A 68 0.82 3.59 4.32
C THR A 68 0.79 3.91 5.81
N PHE A 69 0.63 5.19 6.14
CA PHE A 69 0.29 5.62 7.49
C PHE A 69 -1.22 5.63 7.69
N THR A 70 -1.66 5.31 8.89
CA THR A 70 -3.06 5.37 9.32
C THR A 70 -3.17 6.10 10.66
N PRO A 71 -4.25 6.86 10.92
CA PRO A 71 -4.52 7.35 12.26
C PRO A 71 -4.51 6.21 13.29
N GLY A 72 -3.76 6.40 14.37
CA GLY A 72 -3.49 5.37 15.39
C GLY A 72 -2.12 4.71 15.26
N ASP A 73 -1.41 4.88 14.14
CA ASP A 73 -0.06 4.34 13.98
C ASP A 73 0.91 4.93 15.01
N VAL A 74 1.66 4.06 15.67
CA VAL A 74 2.67 4.48 16.65
C VAL A 74 3.93 4.92 15.92
N VAL A 75 4.32 6.18 16.13
CA VAL A 75 5.56 6.74 15.61
C VAL A 75 6.60 6.81 16.72
N ARG A 76 7.85 6.50 16.37
CA ARG A 76 8.98 6.59 17.29
C ARG A 76 10.13 7.34 16.65
N LYS A 77 10.75 8.24 17.41
CA LYS A 77 12.01 8.84 16.98
C LYS A 77 13.10 7.77 16.93
N VAL A 78 13.67 7.50 15.77
CA VAL A 78 14.82 6.60 15.68
C VAL A 78 16.06 7.36 16.14
N SER A 79 16.50 7.10 17.38
CA SER A 79 17.74 7.62 17.93
C SER A 79 18.53 6.49 18.57
N GLU A 80 19.76 6.29 18.08
CA GLU A 80 20.63 5.23 18.54
C GLU A 80 20.96 5.39 20.04
N GLY A 81 20.82 4.31 20.81
CA GLY A 81 21.19 4.27 22.23
C GLY A 81 20.31 5.05 23.22
N LYS A 82 19.16 5.62 22.79
CA LYS A 82 18.23 6.34 23.68
C LYS A 82 16.82 5.79 23.59
N SER A 83 16.11 5.78 24.72
CA SER A 83 14.67 5.57 24.72
C SER A 83 14.02 6.64 23.83
N SER A 84 13.26 6.19 22.84
CA SER A 84 12.61 7.07 21.88
C SER A 84 11.31 7.60 22.46
N GLN A 85 11.07 8.90 22.32
CA GLN A 85 9.73 9.46 22.49
C GLN A 85 8.77 8.76 21.51
N LEU A 86 7.62 8.35 22.04
CA LEU A 86 6.53 7.74 21.30
C LEU A 86 5.46 8.81 21.03
N GLY A 87 4.96 8.85 19.81
CA GLY A 87 3.76 9.57 19.44
C GLY A 87 2.83 8.64 18.68
N TYR A 88 1.67 9.14 18.29
CA TYR A 88 0.76 8.46 17.38
C TYR A 88 0.38 9.40 16.23
N CYS A 89 0.11 8.83 15.07
CA CYS A 89 -0.52 9.55 13.97
C CYS A 89 -1.96 9.87 14.39
N GLU A 90 -2.30 11.15 14.54
CA GLU A 90 -3.65 11.56 14.93
C GLU A 90 -4.58 11.71 13.72
N ASN A 91 -4.08 12.31 12.63
CA ASN A 91 -4.84 12.57 11.42
C ASN A 91 -3.92 12.53 10.20
N ILE A 92 -4.51 12.28 9.02
CA ILE A 92 -3.81 12.25 7.73
C ILE A 92 -4.59 13.10 6.75
N ASP A 93 -3.87 13.99 6.06
CA ASP A 93 -4.38 14.78 4.95
C ASP A 93 -3.79 14.25 3.64
N ILE A 94 -4.66 13.68 2.79
CA ILE A 94 -4.28 13.20 1.47
C ILE A 94 -4.77 14.24 0.46
N HIS A 95 -3.88 14.66 -0.45
CA HIS A 95 -4.20 15.60 -1.51
C HIS A 95 -3.91 14.98 -2.87
N ALA A 96 -4.80 15.21 -3.83
CA ALA A 96 -4.70 14.68 -5.18
C ALA A 96 -4.58 15.80 -6.21
N THR A 97 -3.89 15.50 -7.30
CA THR A 97 -3.91 16.29 -8.53
C THR A 97 -4.59 15.46 -9.60
N VAL A 98 -5.71 15.92 -10.13
CA VAL A 98 -6.53 15.15 -11.08
C VAL A 98 -6.57 15.83 -12.44
N LYS A 99 -6.53 15.02 -13.50
CA LYS A 99 -6.78 15.47 -14.88
C LYS A 99 -8.20 15.10 -15.29
N ILE A 100 -8.95 16.09 -15.78
CA ILE A 100 -10.27 15.81 -16.36
C ILE A 100 -10.07 15.18 -17.74
N LEU A 101 -10.50 13.92 -17.87
CA LEU A 101 -10.40 13.15 -19.12
C LEU A 101 -11.02 13.92 -20.30
N ASN A 102 -10.42 13.77 -21.49
CA ASN A 102 -10.82 14.45 -22.72
C ASN A 102 -10.77 15.99 -22.66
N THR A 103 -10.07 16.56 -21.67
CA THR A 103 -9.79 17.99 -21.59
C THR A 103 -8.31 18.24 -21.27
N ASN A 104 -7.89 19.49 -21.38
CA ASN A 104 -6.58 19.95 -20.93
C ASN A 104 -6.61 20.52 -19.50
N LYS A 105 -7.70 20.29 -18.75
CA LYS A 105 -7.85 20.82 -17.39
C LYS A 105 -7.20 19.87 -16.38
N ILE A 106 -6.40 20.45 -15.49
CA ILE A 106 -5.81 19.81 -14.32
C ILE A 106 -6.32 20.58 -13.10
N ILE A 107 -6.74 19.86 -12.06
CA ILE A 107 -7.11 20.45 -10.78
C ILE A 107 -6.14 19.89 -9.74
N GLU A 108 -5.41 20.78 -9.09
CA GLU A 108 -4.38 20.45 -8.10
C GLU A 108 -4.92 20.61 -6.68
N ASN A 109 -4.23 19.99 -5.73
CA ASN A 109 -4.45 20.18 -4.29
C ASN A 109 -5.87 19.89 -3.80
N ILE A 110 -6.58 18.96 -4.44
CA ILE A 110 -7.90 18.52 -3.98
C ILE A 110 -7.70 17.68 -2.72
N ASN A 111 -8.34 18.04 -1.61
CA ASN A 111 -8.33 17.19 -0.44
C ASN A 111 -9.13 15.91 -0.74
N SER A 112 -8.62 14.75 -0.35
CA SER A 112 -9.28 13.47 -0.60
C SER A 112 -10.69 13.40 0.01
N ARG A 113 -10.96 14.18 1.06
CA ARG A 113 -12.29 14.30 1.70
C ARG A 113 -13.33 15.01 0.83
N ASP A 114 -12.88 15.79 -0.16
CA ASP A 114 -13.76 16.49 -1.11
C ASP A 114 -14.09 15.62 -2.33
N LEU A 115 -13.40 14.48 -2.49
CA LEU A 115 -13.71 13.51 -3.52
C LEU A 115 -14.88 12.63 -3.03
N PRO A 116 -15.97 12.49 -3.81
CA PRO A 116 -17.03 11.55 -3.46
C PRO A 116 -16.43 10.14 -3.36
N ASP A 117 -16.99 9.27 -2.52
CA ASP A 117 -16.57 7.86 -2.33
C ASP A 117 -16.34 7.19 -3.68
N ILE A 118 -15.11 7.30 -4.12
CA ILE A 118 -14.64 6.76 -5.37
C ILE A 118 -14.35 5.32 -4.98
N ASN A 119 -15.11 4.36 -5.53
CA ASN A 119 -14.80 2.92 -5.43
C ASN A 119 -13.52 2.56 -6.23
N VAL A 120 -12.54 3.45 -6.19
CA VAL A 120 -11.18 3.23 -6.61
C VAL A 120 -10.45 3.19 -5.28
N CYS A 121 -9.77 2.08 -5.00
CA CYS A 121 -8.96 1.91 -3.80
C CYS A 121 -8.32 3.27 -3.44
N PRO A 122 -8.45 3.82 -2.23
CA PRO A 122 -7.98 5.18 -1.93
C PRO A 122 -6.47 5.37 -2.20
N TYR A 123 -5.76 4.26 -2.36
CA TYR A 123 -4.36 4.14 -2.77
C TYR A 123 -4.11 4.13 -4.28
N LEU A 124 -5.16 4.18 -5.11
CA LEU A 124 -5.10 4.13 -6.58
C LEU A 124 -5.15 5.53 -7.25
N MET A 125 -4.94 6.60 -6.48
CA MET A 125 -4.84 7.95 -7.04
C MET A 125 -3.47 8.15 -7.71
N PHE A 126 -3.47 8.13 -9.05
CA PHE A 126 -2.42 8.74 -9.88
C PHE A 126 -2.78 10.20 -10.17
#